data_AF-A0A522RT57-F1
#
_entry.id   AF-A0A522RT57-F1
#
_cell.length_a   1.000
_cell.length_b   1.000
_cell.length_c   1.000
_cell.angle_alpha   90.00
_cell.angle_beta   90.00
_cell.angle_gamma   90.00
#
_symmetry.space_group_name_H-M   'P 1'
#
loop_
_entity.id
_entity.type
_entity.pdbx_description
1 polymer ?
#
loop_
_entity_poly.entity_id
_entity_poly.type
_entity_poly.pdbx_seq_one_letter_code
_entity_poly.pdbx_strand_id
1 'polypeptide(L)'
;MPNKWAIMAGCAGSMVCTLAVAAALMTATGTDAAPSSAPAASAAREPAGLADAKASDCFACHAIEHKVVGPAYVDVAKRYASRQPAIIDTLAEQVVKGTVGHWGSVPMPAHPNLGIAKARTIVKWILTLKPAAAGETAAATPAKTYSYKLADGKTVALDFPMFITGSNTKVTKDVFTGYEQYNSTCNRCHGDDAVGGAYAAPDLRIAMQGGLTWQQFLTTAMAGRVNKGMPSWAGFYTQQEIRDIYEYVKGRSLDLVPQGTPPSAQN
;
A
#
# COMPACT_ATOMS: atom_id res chain seq x y z
N MET A 1 -56.21 -37.19 -24.09
CA MET A 1 -57.21 -36.09 -24.09
C MET A 1 -56.49 -34.82 -23.67
N PRO A 2 -56.85 -33.61 -24.15
CA PRO A 2 -56.61 -33.08 -25.50
C PRO A 2 -55.71 -31.80 -25.47
N ASN A 3 -54.82 -31.46 -26.41
CA ASN A 3 -54.93 -30.92 -27.79
C ASN A 3 -54.62 -29.40 -27.89
N LYS A 4 -54.00 -29.03 -29.04
CA LYS A 4 -54.06 -27.74 -29.80
C LYS A 4 -52.96 -26.70 -29.51
N TRP A 5 -52.40 -25.94 -30.47
CA TRP A 5 -52.13 -25.93 -31.93
C TRP A 5 -51.66 -24.49 -32.29
N ALA A 6 -51.11 -24.30 -33.51
CA ALA A 6 -50.72 -23.06 -34.24
C ALA A 6 -49.26 -22.60 -34.06
N ILE A 7 -48.34 -22.56 -35.04
CA ILE A 7 -48.28 -22.32 -36.52
C ILE A 7 -48.29 -20.83 -36.94
N MET A 8 -47.39 -20.54 -37.91
CA MET A 8 -47.16 -19.36 -38.79
C MET A 8 -46.05 -18.43 -38.28
N ALA A 9 -44.84 -18.27 -38.86
CA ALA A 9 -44.33 -18.22 -40.23
C ALA A 9 -44.73 -16.97 -41.05
N GLY A 10 -43.71 -16.18 -41.46
CA GLY A 10 -43.70 -15.36 -42.68
C GLY A 10 -43.67 -13.84 -42.48
N CYS A 11 -42.55 -13.18 -42.82
CA CYS A 11 -42.31 -12.57 -44.14
C CYS A 11 -41.28 -11.43 -44.08
N ALA A 12 -40.37 -11.46 -45.05
CA ALA A 12 -39.41 -10.42 -45.39
C ALA A 12 -40.10 -9.23 -46.08
N GLY A 13 -39.47 -8.05 -46.03
CA GLY A 13 -39.91 -6.88 -46.80
C GLY A 13 -38.97 -5.69 -46.64
N SER A 14 -38.07 -5.54 -47.61
CA SER A 14 -37.21 -4.37 -47.80
C SER A 14 -37.99 -3.12 -48.21
N MET A 15 -37.33 -1.98 -47.99
CA MET A 15 -37.17 -0.87 -48.94
C MET A 15 -38.11 0.35 -48.87
N VAL A 16 -37.42 1.49 -48.95
CA VAL A 16 -37.85 2.85 -49.34
C VAL A 16 -38.50 3.72 -48.27
N CYS A 17 -37.70 4.65 -47.73
CA CYS A 17 -38.20 5.97 -47.33
C CYS A 17 -37.22 7.02 -47.83
N THR A 18 -37.48 7.53 -49.03
CA THR A 18 -36.87 8.72 -49.63
C THR A 18 -37.26 9.94 -48.81
N LEU A 19 -36.27 10.71 -48.34
CA LEU A 19 -36.46 12.05 -47.80
C LEU A 19 -35.51 13.01 -48.49
N ALA A 20 -36.09 14.12 -48.92
CA ALA A 20 -35.56 15.13 -49.81
C ALA A 20 -34.35 15.87 -49.21
N VAL A 21 -33.38 16.15 -50.08
CA VAL A 21 -32.26 17.06 -49.82
C VAL A 21 -32.75 18.48 -50.04
N ALA A 22 -32.92 19.24 -48.95
CA ALA A 22 -32.96 20.70 -48.98
C ALA A 22 -31.58 21.22 -48.54
N ALA A 23 -30.84 21.77 -49.50
CA ALA A 23 -29.57 22.44 -49.26
C ALA A 23 -29.84 23.84 -48.70
N ALA A 24 -29.42 24.08 -47.46
CA ALA A 24 -29.23 25.41 -46.90
C ALA A 24 -27.78 25.52 -46.41
N LEU A 25 -26.97 26.29 -47.13
CA LEU A 25 -25.63 26.69 -46.67
C LEU A 25 -25.80 27.68 -45.51
N MET A 26 -25.39 27.26 -44.32
CA MET A 26 -25.12 28.13 -43.18
C MET A 26 -23.66 27.90 -42.77
N THR A 27 -22.82 28.87 -43.07
CA THR A 27 -21.44 28.95 -42.58
C THR A 27 -21.48 29.38 -41.12
N ALA A 28 -21.23 28.45 -40.20
CA ALA A 28 -21.00 28.74 -38.79
C ALA A 28 -19.61 28.23 -38.38
N THR A 29 -18.68 29.16 -38.19
CA THR A 29 -17.40 28.93 -37.52
C THR A 29 -17.65 28.86 -36.01
N GLY A 30 -18.02 27.67 -35.54
CA GLY A 30 -18.08 27.34 -34.11
C GLY A 30 -16.89 26.48 -33.72
N THR A 31 -16.01 27.01 -32.87
CA THR A 31 -14.95 26.23 -32.22
C THR A 31 -15.55 25.43 -31.07
N ASP A 32 -16.00 24.21 -31.34
CA ASP A 32 -16.37 23.25 -30.30
C ASP A 32 -15.09 22.75 -29.61
N ALA A 33 -14.80 23.33 -28.44
CA ALA A 33 -13.87 22.75 -27.48
C ALA A 33 -14.51 21.50 -26.87
N ALA A 34 -14.14 20.33 -27.38
CA ALA A 34 -14.51 19.06 -26.79
C ALA A 34 -14.00 18.96 -25.33
N PRO A 35 -14.79 18.46 -24.36
CA PRO A 35 -14.30 18.15 -23.04
C PRO A 35 -13.31 16.98 -23.15
N SER A 36 -12.02 17.27 -22.97
CA SER A 36 -10.97 16.27 -22.85
C SER A 36 -11.21 15.46 -21.57
N SER A 37 -11.80 14.28 -21.73
CA SER A 37 -11.79 13.24 -20.70
C SER A 37 -10.39 12.67 -20.63
N ALA A 38 -9.58 13.22 -19.71
CA ALA A 38 -8.32 12.59 -19.35
C ALA A 38 -8.61 11.17 -18.80
N PRO A 39 -7.86 10.13 -19.24
CA PRO A 39 -8.05 8.80 -18.71
C PRO A 39 -7.68 8.79 -17.21
N ALA A 40 -8.59 8.30 -16.38
CA ALA A 40 -8.29 7.96 -15.01
C ALA A 40 -7.12 6.98 -15.00
N ALA A 41 -6.03 7.33 -14.33
CA ALA A 41 -4.92 6.43 -14.08
C ALA A 41 -5.47 5.17 -13.38
N SER A 42 -5.41 4.03 -14.07
CA SER A 42 -5.67 2.73 -13.46
C SER A 42 -4.71 2.59 -12.28
N ALA A 43 -5.24 2.43 -11.06
CA ALA A 43 -4.46 1.90 -9.95
C ALA A 43 -3.72 0.65 -10.46
N ALA A 44 -2.39 0.64 -10.35
CA ALA A 44 -1.60 -0.48 -10.83
C ALA A 44 -2.06 -1.73 -10.08
N ARG A 45 -2.52 -2.75 -10.82
CA ARG A 45 -2.89 -4.04 -10.22
C ARG A 45 -1.66 -4.60 -9.51
N GLU A 46 -1.84 -5.05 -8.28
CA GLU A 46 -0.77 -5.66 -7.50
C GLU A 46 -0.08 -6.77 -8.31
N PRO A 47 1.28 -6.76 -8.41
CA PRO A 47 2.00 -7.81 -9.12
C PRO A 47 1.73 -9.18 -8.49
N ALA A 48 1.52 -10.21 -9.32
CA ALA A 48 1.21 -11.57 -8.84
C ALA A 48 2.25 -12.10 -7.85
N GLY A 49 3.54 -11.82 -8.05
CA GLY A 49 4.59 -12.25 -7.13
C GLY A 49 4.57 -11.54 -5.77
N LEU A 50 4.08 -10.29 -5.72
CA LEU A 50 3.84 -9.60 -4.46
C LEU A 50 2.67 -10.24 -3.72
N ALA A 51 1.57 -10.51 -4.42
CA ALA A 51 0.40 -11.19 -3.86
C ALA A 51 0.76 -12.58 -3.31
N ASP A 52 1.53 -13.37 -4.06
CA ASP A 52 1.97 -14.71 -3.63
C ASP A 52 2.91 -14.67 -2.42
N ALA A 53 3.81 -13.67 -2.36
CA ALA A 53 4.69 -13.49 -1.20
C ALA A 53 3.93 -13.06 0.06
N LYS A 54 2.88 -12.23 -0.10
CA LYS A 54 1.98 -11.78 0.98
C LYS A 54 1.06 -12.89 1.48
N ALA A 55 0.61 -13.75 0.58
CA ALA A 55 -0.17 -14.95 0.93
C ALA A 55 0.69 -16.07 1.56
N SER A 56 1.99 -15.82 1.71
CA SER A 56 2.98 -16.72 2.32
C SER A 56 3.62 -16.05 3.54
N ASP A 57 4.62 -16.70 4.13
CA ASP A 57 5.34 -16.24 5.33
C ASP A 57 6.60 -15.39 5.01
N CYS A 58 6.84 -15.06 3.75
CA CYS A 58 8.09 -14.43 3.32
C CYS A 58 8.37 -13.09 4.02
N PHE A 59 7.32 -12.31 4.30
CA PHE A 59 7.42 -11.00 4.97
C PHE A 59 7.66 -11.08 6.49
N ALA A 60 7.65 -12.28 7.08
CA ALA A 60 8.08 -12.45 8.47
C ALA A 60 9.59 -12.24 8.65
N CYS A 61 10.38 -12.49 7.59
CA CYS A 61 11.84 -12.44 7.63
C CYS A 61 12.46 -11.51 6.58
N HIS A 62 11.73 -11.17 5.51
CA HIS A 62 12.20 -10.29 4.45
C HIS A 62 11.33 -9.03 4.38
N ALA A 63 11.93 -7.91 3.96
CA ALA A 63 11.20 -6.72 3.57
C ALA A 63 11.65 -6.25 2.18
N ILE A 64 10.88 -5.36 1.56
CA ILE A 64 11.18 -4.88 0.21
C ILE A 64 12.50 -4.12 0.21
N GLU A 65 12.65 -3.13 1.09
CA GLU A 65 13.72 -2.12 0.99
C GLU A 65 14.78 -2.18 2.09
N HIS A 66 14.58 -3.00 3.13
CA HIS A 66 15.49 -3.08 4.26
C HIS A 66 15.67 -4.52 4.74
N LYS A 67 16.82 -4.78 5.38
CA LYS A 67 17.10 -6.07 6.01
C LYS A 67 16.26 -6.23 7.28
N VAL A 68 15.65 -7.39 7.46
CA VAL A 68 14.97 -7.78 8.71
C VAL A 68 15.76 -8.93 9.35
N VAL A 69 15.45 -10.17 8.98
CA VAL A 69 16.28 -11.35 9.26
C VAL A 69 17.04 -11.72 7.99
N GLY A 70 16.30 -11.92 6.91
CA GLY A 70 16.81 -12.05 5.55
C GLY A 70 17.14 -10.69 4.92
N PRO A 71 17.86 -10.70 3.78
CA PRO A 71 18.15 -9.49 3.01
C PRO A 71 16.88 -8.79 2.54
N ALA A 72 17.00 -7.48 2.28
CA ALA A 72 15.97 -6.75 1.56
C ALA A 72 15.79 -7.34 0.16
N TYR A 73 14.56 -7.36 -0.37
CA TYR A 73 14.33 -7.84 -1.73
C TYR A 73 15.02 -6.97 -2.79
N VAL A 74 15.14 -5.66 -2.57
CA VAL A 74 15.92 -4.78 -3.46
C VAL A 74 17.41 -5.13 -3.47
N ASP A 75 17.97 -5.63 -2.36
CA ASP A 75 19.36 -6.09 -2.30
C ASP A 75 19.54 -7.40 -3.07
N VAL A 76 18.55 -8.30 -2.98
CA VAL A 76 18.51 -9.53 -3.78
C VAL A 76 18.46 -9.17 -5.26
N ALA A 77 17.56 -8.28 -5.66
CA ALA A 77 17.43 -7.80 -7.03
C ALA A 77 18.74 -7.20 -7.53
N LYS A 78 19.38 -6.31 -6.74
CA LYS A 78 20.65 -5.68 -7.06
C LYS A 78 21.78 -6.70 -7.24
N ARG A 79 21.93 -7.68 -6.34
CA ARG A 79 22.99 -8.70 -6.41
C ARG A 79 22.87 -9.61 -7.64
N TYR A 80 21.66 -9.82 -8.13
CA TYR A 80 21.36 -10.76 -9.21
C TYR A 80 20.94 -10.10 -10.52
N ALA A 81 20.96 -8.75 -10.60
CA ALA A 81 20.52 -7.99 -11.77
C ALA A 81 21.16 -8.45 -13.09
N SER A 82 22.46 -8.70 -13.10
CA SER A 82 23.20 -9.13 -14.29
C SER A 82 23.06 -10.61 -14.66
N ARG A 83 22.35 -11.41 -13.84
CA ARG A 83 22.18 -12.86 -14.03
C ARG A 83 20.76 -13.25 -14.45
N GLN A 84 19.91 -12.27 -14.74
CA GLN A 84 18.57 -12.51 -15.22
C GLN A 84 18.56 -12.88 -16.71
N PRO A 85 17.61 -13.73 -17.17
CA PRO A 85 16.62 -14.48 -16.38
C PRO A 85 17.17 -15.80 -15.80
N ALA A 86 18.38 -16.21 -16.16
CA ALA A 86 18.94 -17.54 -15.87
C ALA A 86 18.97 -17.89 -14.36
N ILE A 87 19.10 -16.90 -13.49
CA ILE A 87 19.17 -17.11 -12.03
C ILE A 87 17.82 -17.42 -11.36
N ILE A 88 16.69 -17.20 -12.06
CA ILE A 88 15.34 -17.32 -11.49
C ILE A 88 15.09 -18.74 -10.95
N ASP A 89 15.44 -19.77 -11.72
CA ASP A 89 15.21 -21.16 -11.33
C ASP A 89 16.05 -21.54 -10.11
N THR A 90 17.33 -21.14 -10.08
CA THR A 90 18.19 -21.39 -8.93
C THR A 90 17.65 -20.73 -7.66
N LEU A 91 17.21 -19.47 -7.73
CA LEU A 91 16.64 -18.78 -6.56
C LEU A 91 15.30 -19.40 -6.14
N ALA A 92 14.45 -19.78 -7.09
CA ALA A 92 13.18 -20.45 -6.77
C ALA A 92 13.41 -21.81 -6.10
N GLU A 93 14.40 -22.58 -6.54
CA GLU A 93 14.80 -23.82 -5.87
C GLU A 93 15.34 -23.58 -4.47
N GLN A 94 16.14 -22.53 -4.26
CA GLN A 94 16.61 -22.13 -2.93
C GLN A 94 15.46 -21.73 -2.00
N VAL A 95 14.40 -21.08 -2.53
CA VAL A 95 13.20 -20.78 -1.75
C VAL A 95 12.51 -22.06 -1.28
N VAL A 96 12.30 -23.02 -2.19
CA VAL A 96 11.59 -24.27 -1.89
C VAL A 96 12.42 -25.20 -1.00
N LYS A 97 13.74 -25.27 -1.19
CA LYS A 97 14.66 -26.20 -0.49
C LYS A 97 15.35 -25.59 0.74
N GLY A 98 15.26 -24.26 0.92
CA GLY A 98 16.02 -23.52 1.91
C GLY A 98 17.44 -23.18 1.44
N THR A 99 18.10 -22.26 2.13
CA THR A 99 19.47 -21.85 1.81
C THR A 99 20.21 -21.32 3.03
N VAL A 100 21.54 -21.40 3.03
CA VAL A 100 22.42 -20.85 4.08
C VAL A 100 23.74 -20.37 3.46
N GLY A 101 24.41 -19.41 4.09
CA GLY A 101 25.75 -18.96 3.69
C GLY A 101 25.77 -17.90 2.58
N HIS A 102 24.72 -17.80 1.76
CA HIS A 102 24.68 -16.79 0.68
C HIS A 102 24.57 -15.35 1.21
N TRP A 103 23.83 -15.14 2.29
CA TRP A 103 23.51 -13.81 2.86
C TRP A 103 23.87 -13.67 4.34
N GLY A 104 24.73 -14.56 4.83
CA GLY A 104 25.11 -14.68 6.23
C GLY A 104 24.94 -16.11 6.74
N SER A 105 25.15 -16.28 8.05
CA SER A 105 25.08 -17.58 8.73
C SER A 105 23.65 -18.01 9.09
N VAL A 106 22.68 -17.10 9.06
CA VAL A 106 21.28 -17.42 9.37
C VAL A 106 20.67 -18.21 8.20
N PRO A 107 20.23 -19.46 8.41
CA PRO A 107 19.60 -20.24 7.35
C PRO A 107 18.19 -19.72 7.05
N MET A 108 17.85 -19.63 5.76
CA MET A 108 16.48 -19.46 5.31
C MET A 108 15.80 -20.84 5.27
N PRO A 109 14.70 -21.07 6.03
CA PRO A 109 13.99 -22.34 6.03
C PRO A 109 13.49 -22.76 4.64
N ALA A 110 13.24 -24.04 4.46
CA ALA A 110 12.64 -24.58 3.24
C ALA A 110 11.14 -24.26 3.19
N HIS A 111 10.64 -23.87 2.01
CA HIS A 111 9.22 -23.59 1.77
C HIS A 111 8.62 -24.62 0.79
N PRO A 112 8.60 -25.93 1.12
CA PRO A 112 8.17 -26.98 0.19
C PRO A 112 6.69 -26.83 -0.23
N ASN A 113 5.85 -26.31 0.67
CA ASN A 113 4.41 -26.13 0.43
C ASN A 113 4.08 -24.99 -0.56
N LEU A 114 5.04 -24.11 -0.84
CA LEU A 114 4.85 -23.01 -1.79
C LEU A 114 4.78 -23.53 -3.24
N GLY A 115 5.54 -24.59 -3.54
CA GLY A 115 5.72 -25.13 -4.88
C GLY A 115 6.60 -24.25 -5.77
N ILE A 116 7.30 -24.90 -6.72
CA ILE A 116 8.31 -24.22 -7.55
C ILE A 116 7.71 -23.15 -8.48
N ALA A 117 6.47 -23.35 -8.95
CA ALA A 117 5.81 -22.40 -9.85
C ALA A 117 5.56 -21.05 -9.15
N LYS A 118 5.03 -21.08 -7.92
CA LYS A 118 4.78 -19.88 -7.12
C LYS A 118 6.08 -19.23 -6.66
N ALA A 119 7.07 -20.04 -6.25
CA ALA A 119 8.41 -19.54 -5.93
C ALA A 119 9.03 -18.76 -7.11
N ARG A 120 8.89 -19.24 -8.35
CA ARG A 120 9.33 -18.51 -9.55
C ARG A 120 8.58 -17.20 -9.74
N THR A 121 7.27 -17.15 -9.51
CA THR A 121 6.47 -15.92 -9.61
C THR A 121 6.97 -14.87 -8.62
N ILE A 122 7.22 -15.27 -7.37
CA ILE A 122 7.77 -14.40 -6.32
C ILE A 122 9.17 -13.91 -6.69
N VAL A 123 10.08 -14.83 -7.07
CA VAL A 123 11.46 -14.47 -7.46
C VAL A 123 11.48 -13.52 -8.65
N LYS A 124 10.66 -13.76 -9.67
CA LYS A 124 10.53 -12.86 -10.83
C LYS A 124 10.14 -11.46 -10.37
N TRP A 125 9.12 -11.35 -9.52
CA TRP A 125 8.73 -10.06 -8.96
C TRP A 125 9.88 -9.41 -8.16
N ILE A 126 10.52 -10.14 -7.24
CA ILE A 126 11.68 -9.64 -6.47
C ILE A 126 12.75 -9.05 -7.38
N LEU A 127 13.10 -9.77 -8.46
CA LEU A 127 14.16 -9.36 -9.39
C LEU A 127 13.78 -8.16 -10.28
N THR A 128 12.50 -7.76 -10.33
CA THR A 128 12.07 -6.51 -10.97
C THR A 128 12.21 -5.30 -10.05
N LEU A 129 12.35 -5.52 -8.75
CA LEU A 129 12.48 -4.45 -7.79
C LEU A 129 13.78 -3.71 -8.04
N LYS A 130 13.67 -2.39 -8.14
CA LYS A 130 14.83 -1.52 -8.04
C LYS A 130 14.91 -1.05 -6.60
N PRO A 131 16.12 -0.82 -6.06
CA PRO A 131 16.23 0.13 -4.96
C PRO A 131 15.41 1.34 -5.41
N ALA A 132 14.44 1.73 -4.59
CA ALA A 132 13.74 2.98 -4.78
C ALA A 132 14.76 4.01 -5.28
N ALA A 133 14.54 4.58 -6.47
CA ALA A 133 15.37 5.67 -6.94
C ALA A 133 15.45 6.64 -5.77
N ALA A 134 16.67 6.93 -5.28
CA ALA A 134 16.89 7.66 -4.03
C ALA A 134 15.85 8.79 -3.90
N GLY A 135 14.81 8.54 -3.09
CA GLY A 135 13.51 9.19 -3.27
C GLY A 135 12.27 8.35 -2.87
N GLU A 136 12.34 7.02 -2.85
CA GLU A 136 11.30 6.14 -2.25
C GLU A 136 11.85 5.23 -1.13
N THR A 137 13.10 5.42 -0.72
CA THR A 137 13.57 4.92 0.57
C THR A 137 13.07 5.88 1.65
N ALA A 138 12.43 5.33 2.67
CA ALA A 138 12.29 5.99 3.95
C ALA A 138 13.66 6.26 4.61
N ALA A 139 14.40 7.24 4.09
CA ALA A 139 15.48 8.00 4.71
C ALA A 139 15.88 9.18 3.79
N ALA A 140 15.33 10.36 4.13
CA ALA A 140 15.86 11.71 3.93
C ALA A 140 16.52 12.10 2.58
N THR A 141 15.70 12.47 1.59
CA THR A 141 15.84 13.83 0.97
C THR A 141 15.88 14.84 2.11
N PRO A 142 16.66 15.96 2.12
CA PRO A 142 16.71 16.85 3.29
C PRO A 142 15.30 17.14 3.77
N ALA A 143 14.91 16.48 4.86
CA ALA A 143 13.51 16.33 5.18
C ALA A 143 13.09 17.72 5.61
N LYS A 144 12.18 18.33 4.85
CA LYS A 144 11.58 19.58 5.27
C LYS A 144 11.10 19.35 6.69
N THR A 145 11.74 20.03 7.62
CA THR A 145 11.53 19.78 9.04
C THR A 145 10.43 20.71 9.49
N TYR A 146 9.45 20.14 10.16
CA TYR A 146 8.31 20.86 10.69
C TYR A 146 8.45 20.92 12.21
N SER A 147 8.52 22.15 12.74
CA SER A 147 8.70 22.37 14.18
C SER A 147 7.36 22.66 14.84
N TYR A 148 7.07 21.97 15.93
CA TYR A 148 5.84 22.13 16.70
C TYR A 148 6.17 22.36 18.17
N LYS A 149 5.52 23.36 18.77
CA LYS A 149 5.59 23.60 20.21
C LYS A 149 4.51 22.78 20.91
N LEU A 150 4.92 21.91 21.82
CA LEU A 150 4.04 21.06 22.61
C LEU A 150 3.45 21.84 23.79
N ALA A 151 2.43 21.26 24.42
CA ALA A 151 1.76 21.84 25.60
C ALA A 151 2.72 22.04 26.79
N ASP A 152 3.72 21.16 26.94
CA ASP A 152 4.77 21.27 27.97
C ASP A 152 5.86 22.31 27.65
N GLY A 153 5.72 23.01 26.52
CA GLY A 153 6.66 24.04 26.06
C GLY A 153 7.85 23.52 25.26
N LYS A 154 8.03 22.19 25.13
CA LYS A 154 9.10 21.62 24.31
C LYS A 154 8.80 21.80 22.83
N THR A 155 9.85 21.94 22.02
CA THR A 155 9.74 21.94 20.57
C THR A 155 10.16 20.58 20.02
N VAL A 156 9.32 20.01 19.15
CA VAL A 156 9.64 18.79 18.42
C VAL A 156 9.74 19.07 16.93
N ALA A 157 10.68 18.38 16.30
CA ALA A 157 10.90 18.39 14.86
C ALA A 157 10.33 17.10 14.26
N LEU A 158 9.46 17.23 13.27
CA LEU A 158 8.92 16.12 12.48
C LEU A 158 9.38 16.24 11.03
N ASP A 159 9.51 15.11 10.36
CA ASP A 159 9.85 14.99 8.94
C ASP A 159 8.62 15.06 8.02
N PHE A 160 7.44 15.30 8.60
CA PHE A 160 6.16 15.42 7.90
C PHE A 160 5.31 16.55 8.52
N PRO A 161 4.41 17.16 7.73
CA PRO A 161 3.50 18.18 8.24
C PRO A 161 2.33 17.56 9.02
N MET A 162 2.20 17.94 10.30
CA MET A 162 1.05 17.59 11.13
C MET A 162 -0.23 18.34 10.72
N PHE A 163 -0.09 19.61 10.35
CA PHE A 163 -1.22 20.51 10.07
C PHE A 163 -1.14 21.08 8.65
N ILE A 164 -2.29 21.43 8.09
CA ILE A 164 -2.37 22.14 6.80
C ILE A 164 -1.70 23.52 6.92
N THR A 165 -1.11 24.00 5.81
CA THR A 165 -0.50 25.33 5.76
C THR A 165 -1.50 26.40 6.20
N GLY A 166 -1.11 27.23 7.17
CA GLY A 166 -1.96 28.30 7.70
C GLY A 166 -2.94 27.88 8.80
N SER A 167 -2.94 26.61 9.21
CA SER A 167 -3.68 26.13 10.39
C SER A 167 -2.75 25.47 11.40
N ASN A 168 -3.12 25.58 12.67
CA ASN A 168 -2.51 24.85 13.79
C ASN A 168 -3.49 23.88 14.47
N THR A 169 -4.69 23.69 13.89
CA THR A 169 -5.75 22.87 14.46
C THR A 169 -6.28 21.82 13.48
N LYS A 170 -6.22 22.09 12.17
CA LYS A 170 -6.66 21.14 11.13
C LYS A 170 -5.47 20.32 10.65
N VAL A 171 -5.56 19.00 10.82
CA VAL A 171 -4.53 18.06 10.39
C VAL A 171 -4.48 17.94 8.86
N THR A 172 -3.35 17.48 8.33
CA THR A 172 -3.20 17.20 6.90
C THR A 172 -4.09 16.03 6.46
N LYS A 173 -4.28 15.90 5.14
CA LYS A 173 -5.02 14.77 4.56
C LYS A 173 -4.38 13.43 4.94
N ASP A 174 -3.06 13.35 4.97
CA ASP A 174 -2.33 12.10 5.24
C ASP A 174 -2.53 11.68 6.70
N VAL A 175 -2.39 12.62 7.64
CA VAL A 175 -2.70 12.38 9.07
C VAL A 175 -4.16 11.98 9.28
N PHE A 176 -5.11 12.61 8.57
CA PHE A 176 -6.53 12.23 8.65
C PHE A 176 -6.81 10.85 8.04
N THR A 177 -6.17 10.53 6.91
CA THR A 177 -6.28 9.20 6.28
C THR A 177 -5.71 8.12 7.20
N GLY A 178 -4.60 8.41 7.86
CA GLY A 178 -4.01 7.54 8.89
C GLY A 178 -4.94 7.29 10.07
N TYR A 179 -5.69 8.30 10.50
CA TYR A 179 -6.75 8.15 11.51
C TYR A 179 -7.85 7.18 11.05
N GLU A 180 -8.37 7.35 9.84
CA GLU A 180 -9.43 6.48 9.29
C GLU A 180 -8.95 5.03 9.19
N GLN A 181 -7.75 4.83 8.66
CA GLN A 181 -7.15 3.51 8.55
C GLN A 181 -6.89 2.87 9.92
N TYR A 182 -6.33 3.63 10.86
CA TYR A 182 -6.11 3.18 12.24
C TYR A 182 -7.43 2.73 12.90
N ASN A 183 -8.49 3.52 12.75
CA ASN A 183 -9.79 3.21 13.33
C ASN A 183 -10.55 2.10 12.61
N SER A 184 -10.16 1.77 11.39
CA SER A 184 -10.77 0.65 10.64
C SER A 184 -10.29 -0.72 11.12
N THR A 185 -9.05 -0.80 11.64
CA THR A 185 -8.39 -2.10 11.92
C THR A 185 -7.60 -2.15 13.22
N CYS A 186 -6.84 -1.10 13.54
CA CYS A 186 -5.83 -1.11 14.60
C CYS A 186 -6.42 -0.83 15.99
N ASN A 187 -7.39 0.09 16.07
CA ASN A 187 -8.02 0.52 17.31
C ASN A 187 -8.68 -0.63 18.10
N ARG A 188 -9.16 -1.67 17.40
CA ARG A 188 -9.77 -2.86 18.03
C ARG A 188 -8.86 -3.52 19.07
N CYS A 189 -7.55 -3.44 18.88
CA CYS A 189 -6.56 -3.97 19.80
C CYS A 189 -5.85 -2.84 20.56
N HIS A 190 -5.35 -1.82 19.84
CA HIS A 190 -4.55 -0.75 20.41
C HIS A 190 -5.37 0.38 21.05
N GLY A 191 -6.69 0.20 21.16
CA GLY A 191 -7.63 1.18 21.71
C GLY A 191 -7.90 2.32 20.75
N ASP A 192 -9.02 3.00 20.98
CA ASP A 192 -9.28 4.28 20.35
C ASP A 192 -8.19 5.28 20.75
N ASP A 193 -7.81 6.16 19.82
CA ASP A 193 -6.73 7.13 20.01
C ASP A 193 -5.35 6.54 20.36
N ALA A 194 -5.16 5.24 20.13
CA ALA A 194 -3.92 4.50 20.35
C ALA A 194 -3.46 4.42 21.80
N VAL A 195 -4.39 4.56 22.76
CA VAL A 195 -4.12 4.56 24.20
C VAL A 195 -3.90 3.17 24.82
N GLY A 196 -3.78 2.14 23.99
CA GLY A 196 -3.81 0.74 24.42
C GLY A 196 -5.26 0.28 24.59
N GLY A 197 -5.48 -1.03 24.52
CA GLY A 197 -6.86 -1.54 24.46
C GLY A 197 -7.02 -2.98 24.91
N ALA A 198 -8.17 -3.54 24.54
CA ALA A 198 -8.52 -4.93 24.80
C ALA A 198 -7.42 -5.87 24.25
N TYR A 199 -7.30 -7.06 24.85
CA TYR A 199 -6.30 -8.08 24.49
C TYR A 199 -4.84 -7.74 24.83
N ALA A 200 -4.60 -6.83 25.79
CA ALA A 200 -3.26 -6.47 26.30
C ALA A 200 -2.30 -5.91 25.23
N ALA A 201 -2.84 -5.33 24.15
CA ALA A 201 -2.02 -4.62 23.19
C ALA A 201 -1.49 -3.31 23.81
N PRO A 202 -0.24 -2.93 23.52
CA PRO A 202 0.40 -1.76 24.13
C PRO A 202 -0.22 -0.45 23.65
N ASP A 203 -0.15 0.57 24.50
CA ASP A 203 -0.33 1.97 24.13
C ASP A 203 0.79 2.36 23.15
N LEU A 204 0.41 2.68 21.91
CA LEU A 204 1.39 2.99 20.87
C LEU A 204 1.99 4.38 21.07
N ARG A 205 1.30 5.29 21.77
CA ARG A 205 1.82 6.63 22.08
C ARG A 205 3.03 6.52 23.00
N ILE A 206 2.98 5.64 23.99
CA ILE A 206 4.12 5.38 24.87
C ILE A 206 5.31 4.85 24.06
N ALA A 207 5.08 3.94 23.11
CA ALA A 207 6.14 3.44 22.24
C ALA A 207 6.77 4.57 21.39
N MET A 208 5.96 5.47 20.85
CA MET A 208 6.43 6.64 20.07
C MET A 208 7.21 7.65 20.91
N GLN A 209 6.78 7.88 22.16
CA GLN A 209 7.50 8.73 23.12
C GLN A 209 8.82 8.09 23.55
N GLY A 210 8.85 6.75 23.64
CA GLY A 210 10.04 5.95 23.89
C GLY A 210 11.04 5.86 22.72
N GLY A 211 10.79 6.56 21.62
CA GLY A 211 11.71 6.64 20.48
C GLY A 211 11.51 5.57 19.41
N LEU A 212 10.34 4.93 19.34
CA LEU A 212 9.98 4.06 18.22
C LEU A 212 10.12 4.85 16.91
N THR A 213 11.04 4.41 16.06
CA THR A 213 11.29 5.06 14.78
C THR A 213 10.25 4.63 13.75
N TRP A 214 10.08 5.44 12.70
CA TRP A 214 9.28 5.06 11.54
C TRP A 214 9.65 3.68 11.01
N GLN A 215 10.96 3.40 10.86
CA GLN A 215 11.43 2.12 10.35
C GLN A 215 11.00 0.96 11.25
N GLN A 216 11.14 1.11 12.57
CA GLN A 216 10.72 0.08 13.53
C GLN A 216 9.20 -0.12 13.56
N PHE A 217 8.43 0.96 13.42
CA PHE A 217 6.97 0.90 13.31
C PHE A 217 6.56 0.16 12.04
N LEU A 218 7.10 0.55 10.89
CA LEU A 218 6.86 -0.08 9.60
C LEU A 218 7.20 -1.57 9.62
N THR A 219 8.41 -1.94 10.07
CA THR A 219 8.82 -3.35 10.15
C THR A 219 7.89 -4.14 11.08
N THR A 220 7.50 -3.57 12.22
CA THR A 220 6.58 -4.23 13.16
C THR A 220 5.19 -4.41 12.57
N ALA A 221 4.63 -3.38 11.91
CA ALA A 221 3.30 -3.46 11.30
C ALA A 221 3.28 -4.45 10.13
N MET A 222 4.28 -4.38 9.26
CA MET A 222 4.33 -5.24 8.07
C MET A 222 4.60 -6.69 8.43
N ALA A 223 5.55 -7.00 9.31
CA ALA A 223 5.83 -8.38 9.72
C ALA A 223 4.75 -8.93 10.69
N GLY A 224 4.10 -8.04 11.44
CA GLY A 224 3.25 -8.41 12.56
C GLY A 224 4.04 -8.93 13.75
N ARG A 225 3.32 -9.29 14.81
CA ARG A 225 3.83 -10.03 15.98
C ARG A 225 2.86 -11.16 16.27
N VAL A 226 2.82 -12.16 15.38
CA VAL A 226 1.79 -13.22 15.38
C VAL A 226 1.73 -13.96 16.71
N ASN A 227 2.88 -14.29 17.30
CA ASN A 227 2.98 -14.94 18.61
C ASN A 227 2.48 -14.06 19.78
N LYS A 228 2.24 -12.77 19.53
CA LYS A 228 1.69 -11.79 20.48
C LYS A 228 0.32 -11.26 20.03
N GLY A 229 -0.33 -11.93 19.07
CA GLY A 229 -1.69 -11.60 18.61
C GLY A 229 -1.79 -10.46 17.59
N MET A 230 -0.67 -9.83 17.19
CA MET A 230 -0.68 -8.81 16.14
C MET A 230 -0.46 -9.49 14.77
N PRO A 231 -1.43 -9.48 13.84
CA PRO A 231 -1.24 -10.07 12.52
C PRO A 231 -0.21 -9.29 11.69
N SER A 232 0.26 -9.92 10.61
CA SER A 232 0.99 -9.20 9.56
C SER A 232 0.02 -8.35 8.75
N TRP A 233 0.40 -7.10 8.50
CA TRP A 233 -0.35 -6.19 7.63
C TRP A 233 0.24 -6.09 6.22
N ALA A 234 1.33 -6.82 5.94
CA ALA A 234 1.87 -6.93 4.61
C ALA A 234 0.82 -7.56 3.68
N GLY A 235 0.34 -6.79 2.72
CA GLY A 235 -0.71 -7.24 1.81
C GLY A 235 -2.07 -6.66 2.01
N PHE A 236 -2.30 -6.09 3.18
CA PHE A 236 -3.48 -5.31 3.45
C PHE A 236 -3.19 -3.82 3.28
N TYR A 237 -2.06 -3.35 3.84
CA TYR A 237 -1.58 -1.99 3.70
C TYR A 237 -0.30 -1.92 2.86
N THR A 238 -0.16 -0.84 2.11
CA THR A 238 1.08 -0.38 1.50
C THR A 238 1.97 0.31 2.53
N GLN A 239 3.25 0.53 2.21
CA GLN A 239 4.15 1.26 3.11
C GLN A 239 3.67 2.69 3.36
N GLN A 240 3.07 3.34 2.35
CA GLN A 240 2.52 4.68 2.49
C GLN A 240 1.30 4.70 3.41
N GLU A 241 0.39 3.73 3.31
CA GLU A 241 -0.76 3.66 4.23
C GLU A 241 -0.30 3.40 5.68
N ILE A 242 0.70 2.54 5.89
CA ILE A 242 1.33 2.39 7.21
C ILE A 242 2.02 3.69 7.66
N ARG A 243 2.54 4.50 6.73
CA ARG A 243 3.13 5.81 7.02
C ARG A 243 2.07 6.79 7.50
N ASP A 244 0.95 6.87 6.83
CA ASP A 244 -0.17 7.72 7.22
C ASP A 244 -0.66 7.36 8.64
N ILE A 245 -0.80 6.06 8.93
CA ILE A 245 -1.11 5.55 10.29
C ILE A 245 -0.03 5.97 11.30
N TYR A 246 1.26 5.84 10.95
CA TYR A 246 2.36 6.27 11.81
C TYR A 246 2.28 7.76 12.12
N GLU A 247 2.01 8.61 11.13
CA GLU A 247 1.92 10.06 11.30
C GLU A 247 0.78 10.45 12.25
N TYR A 248 -0.38 9.80 12.10
CA TYR A 248 -1.49 9.92 13.04
C TYR A 248 -1.11 9.51 14.47
N VAL A 249 -0.56 8.30 14.66
CA VAL A 249 -0.17 7.80 15.99
C VAL A 249 0.93 8.66 16.60
N LYS A 250 1.85 9.19 15.78
CA LYS A 250 2.89 10.12 16.24
C LYS A 250 2.27 11.44 16.69
N GLY A 251 1.30 11.98 15.96
CA GLY A 251 0.54 13.16 16.36
C GLY A 251 -0.22 12.97 17.69
N ARG A 252 -0.83 11.79 17.89
CA ARG A 252 -1.42 11.37 19.17
C ARG A 252 -0.40 11.31 20.30
N SER A 253 0.79 10.78 20.02
CA SER A 253 1.84 10.63 21.04
C SER A 253 2.44 11.94 21.54
N LEU A 254 2.26 13.01 20.76
CA LEU A 254 2.76 14.34 21.06
C LEU A 254 1.64 15.27 21.53
N ASP A 255 0.42 14.75 21.72
CA ASP A 255 -0.78 15.53 22.02
C ASP A 255 -1.05 16.68 21.01
N LEU A 256 -0.51 16.56 19.80
CA LEU A 256 -0.78 17.50 18.70
C LEU A 256 -2.13 17.23 18.03
N VAL A 257 -2.57 15.96 18.08
CA VAL A 257 -3.87 15.54 17.55
C VAL A 257 -4.81 15.26 18.74
N PRO A 258 -5.90 16.03 18.91
CA PRO A 258 -6.78 15.96 20.09
C PRO A 258 -7.73 14.76 20.03
N GLN A 259 -7.99 14.09 21.16
CA GLN A 259 -8.78 12.84 21.26
C GLN A 259 -10.08 12.85 20.44
N GLY A 260 -10.47 11.68 19.93
CA GLY A 260 -11.59 11.52 19.00
C GLY A 260 -11.24 11.96 17.58
N THR A 261 -12.25 12.17 16.72
CA THR A 261 -12.01 12.49 15.31
C THR A 261 -11.15 13.75 15.13
N PRO A 262 -9.97 13.66 14.47
CA PRO A 262 -9.13 14.82 14.22
C PRO A 262 -9.85 15.88 13.38
N PRO A 263 -9.77 17.16 13.75
CA PRO A 263 -10.25 18.24 12.89
C PRO A 263 -9.41 18.26 11.61
N SER A 264 -10.06 18.29 10.46
CA SER A 264 -9.38 18.23 9.18
C SER A 264 -10.06 19.14 8.16
N ALA A 265 -9.61 19.16 6.91
CA ALA A 265 -10.35 19.85 5.85
C ALA A 265 -11.53 19.00 5.35
N GLN A 266 -11.55 17.72 5.71
CA GLN A 266 -12.52 16.72 5.28
C GLN A 266 -13.74 16.67 6.21
N ASN A 267 -13.70 17.32 7.38
CA ASN A 267 -14.78 17.42 8.36
C ASN A 267 -14.92 18.81 9.01
#